data_AF-A0A257LJL4-F1
#
_entry.id   AF-A0A257LJL4-F1
#
_cell.length_a   1.000
_cell.length_b   1.000
_cell.length_c   1.000
_cell.angle_alpha   90.00
_cell.angle_beta   90.00
_cell.angle_gamma   90.00
#
_symmetry.space_group_name_H-M   'P 1'
#
loop_
_entity.id
_entity.type
_entity.pdbx_description
1 polymer ?
#
loop_
_entity_poly.entity_id
_entity_poly.type
_entity_poly.pdbx_seq_one_letter_code
_entity_poly.pdbx_strand_id
1 'polypeptide(L)' 'MSAFNEETVLTVHHWTDRLFSFTTTRDPSLRFANGHFTMIGLMVEGMRLLRAYSVV' A
#
# COMPACT_ATOMS: atom_id res chain seq x y z
N MET A 1 -17.32 7.46 6.25
CA MET A 1 -16.14 6.55 6.27
C MET A 1 -15.39 6.73 4.96
N SER A 2 -14.07 6.91 5.00
CA SER A 2 -13.22 6.90 3.80
C SER A 2 -13.12 5.47 3.29
N ALA A 3 -13.16 5.26 1.98
CA ALA A 3 -12.99 3.93 1.38
C ALA A 3 -11.55 3.36 1.51
N PHE A 4 -10.62 4.13 2.08
CA PHE A 4 -9.20 3.80 2.20
C PHE A 4 -8.66 4.26 3.54
N ASN A 5 -7.73 3.47 4.09
CA ASN A 5 -6.98 3.77 5.30
C ASN A 5 -5.68 4.49 4.93
N GLU A 6 -5.28 5.44 5.77
CA GLU A 6 -3.95 6.07 5.67
C GLU A 6 -2.97 5.28 6.53
N GLU A 7 -1.92 4.76 5.90
CA GLU A 7 -0.91 3.94 6.56
C GLU A 7 0.46 4.60 6.42
N THR A 8 1.32 4.42 7.42
CA THR A 8 2.66 5.02 7.46
C THR A 8 3.70 4.01 6.96
N VAL A 9 4.57 4.45 6.05
CA VAL A 9 5.71 3.64 5.59
C VAL A 9 6.71 3.45 6.74
N LEU A 10 7.07 2.20 7.00
CA LEU A 10 7.99 1.82 8.08
C LEU A 10 9.39 1.52 7.54
N THR A 11 9.49 0.81 6.42
CA THR A 11 10.76 0.48 5.78
C THR A 11 10.65 0.62 4.28
N VAL A 12 11.78 0.94 3.64
CA VAL A 12 11.94 0.96 2.20
C VAL A 12 13.24 0.26 1.86
N HIS A 13 13.19 -0.66 0.91
CA HIS A 13 14.36 -1.37 0.41
C HIS A 13 14.36 -1.34 -1.13
N HIS A 14 15.44 -0.82 -1.70
CA HIS A 14 15.67 -0.83 -3.14
C HIS A 14 16.53 -2.04 -3.51
N TRP A 15 15.98 -2.94 -4.31
CA TRP A 15 16.70 -4.11 -4.84
C TRP A 15 17.55 -3.73 -6.06
N THR A 16 16.98 -2.88 -6.92
CA THR A 16 17.61 -2.31 -8.12
C THR A 16 17.03 -0.93 -8.37
N ASP A 17 17.51 -0.23 -9.41
CA ASP A 17 16.97 1.07 -9.84
C ASP A 17 15.49 1.03 -10.23
N ARG A 18 14.93 -0.15 -10.52
CA ARG A 18 13.54 -0.32 -10.98
C ARG A 18 12.66 -1.15 -10.05
N LEU A 19 13.24 -1.73 -9.00
CA LEU A 19 12.53 -2.64 -8.09
C LEU A 19 12.82 -2.25 -6.66
N PHE A 20 11.76 -2.01 -5.91
CA PHE A 20 11.81 -1.73 -4.49
C PHE A 20 10.64 -2.41 -3.78
N SER A 21 10.79 -2.59 -2.48
CA SER A 21 9.74 -3.06 -1.59
C SER A 21 9.67 -2.10 -0.40
N PHE A 22 8.48 -2.00 0.19
CA PHE A 22 8.28 -1.20 1.39
C PHE A 22 7.26 -1.88 2.29
N THR A 23 7.35 -1.60 3.58
CA THR A 23 6.36 -2.06 4.56
C THR A 23 5.63 -0.87 5.14
N THR A 24 4.39 -1.08 5.59
CA THR A 24 3.57 -0.04 6.21
C THR A 24 3.00 -0.53 7.52
N THR A 25 2.43 0.40 8.29
CA THR A 25 1.43 0.05 9.30
C THR A 25 0.24 -0.66 8.66
N ARG A 26 -0.53 -1.38 9.49
CA ARG A 26 -1.74 -2.09 9.07
C ARG A 26 -2.85 -1.81 10.07
N ASP A 27 -3.93 -1.22 9.61
CA ASP A 27 -5.17 -1.16 10.38
C ASP A 27 -5.64 -2.59 10.76
N PRO A 28 -5.93 -2.88 12.05
CA PRO A 28 -6.36 -4.20 12.51
C PRO A 28 -7.63 -4.74 11.84
N SER A 29 -8.47 -3.87 11.27
CA SER A 29 -9.68 -4.24 10.54
C SER A 29 -9.40 -4.73 9.12
N LEU A 30 -8.23 -4.43 8.54
CA LEU A 30 -7.84 -4.91 7.22
C LEU A 30 -7.54 -6.41 7.29
N ARG A 31 -8.45 -7.24 6.77
CA ARG A 31 -8.33 -8.70 6.69
C ARG A 31 -8.18 -9.13 5.23
N PHE A 32 -7.30 -10.09 4.96
CA PHE A 32 -7.08 -10.65 3.63
C PHE A 32 -6.65 -12.12 3.73
N ALA A 33 -6.80 -12.87 2.65
CA ALA A 33 -6.22 -14.20 2.51
C ALA A 33 -4.93 -14.11 1.68
N ASN A 34 -3.97 -14.98 1.95
CA ASN A 34 -2.69 -15.00 1.22
C ASN A 34 -2.96 -15.17 -0.29
N GLY A 35 -2.32 -14.32 -1.10
CA GLY A 35 -2.53 -14.26 -2.55
C GLY A 35 -3.57 -13.21 -3.00
N HIS A 36 -4.27 -12.53 -2.10
CA HIS A 36 -5.10 -11.38 -2.45
C HIS A 36 -4.28 -10.15 -2.82
N PHE A 37 -4.91 -9.24 -3.57
CA PHE A 37 -4.39 -7.89 -3.83
C PHE A 37 -5.34 -6.83 -3.25
N THR A 38 -4.82 -5.63 -3.04
CA THR A 38 -5.59 -4.44 -2.64
C THR A 38 -5.20 -3.24 -3.51
N MET A 39 -6.00 -2.17 -3.43
CA MET A 39 -5.67 -0.90 -4.05
C MET A 39 -4.83 -0.07 -3.09
N ILE A 40 -3.61 0.26 -3.48
CA ILE A 40 -2.72 1.18 -2.75
C ILE A 40 -2.43 2.41 -3.61
N GLY A 41 -2.04 3.51 -2.98
CA GLY A 41 -1.69 4.71 -3.72
C GLY A 41 -1.41 5.92 -2.84
N LEU A 42 -1.34 7.08 -3.48
CA LEU A 42 -0.98 8.35 -2.86
C LEU A 42 -2.02 9.41 -3.20
N MET A 43 -2.14 10.41 -2.32
CA MET A 43 -2.84 11.65 -2.62
C MET A 43 -1.93 12.53 -3.48
N VAL A 44 -2.41 12.91 -4.67
CA VAL A 44 -1.71 13.78 -5.62
C VAL A 44 -2.70 14.85 -6.05
N GLU A 45 -2.39 16.13 -5.80
CA GLU A 45 -3.25 17.26 -6.16
C GLU A 45 -4.71 17.12 -5.66
N GLY A 46 -4.89 16.53 -4.47
CA GLY A 46 -6.21 16.28 -3.89
C GLY A 46 -6.96 15.08 -4.47
N MET A 47 -6.37 14.36 -5.44
CA MET A 47 -6.92 13.16 -6.05
C MET A 47 -6.17 11.89 -5.59
N ARG A 48 -6.86 10.75 -5.54
CA ARG A 48 -6.28 9.46 -5.17
C ARG A 48 -5.71 8.77 -6.42
N LEU A 49 -4.39 8.66 -6.50
CA LEU A 49 -3.73 7.89 -7.57
C LEU A 49 -3.48 6.46 -7.08
N LEU A 50 -4.33 5.53 -7.54
CA LEU A 50 -4.38 4.16 -7.01
C LEU A 50 -3.98 3.11 -8.05
N ARG A 51 -3.34 2.04 -7.61
CA ARG A 51 -3.03 0.85 -8.41
C ARG A 51 -3.24 -0.43 -7.59
N ALA A 52 -3.55 -1.52 -8.28
CA ALA A 52 -3.67 -2.84 -7.66
C ALA A 52 -2.28 -3.39 -7.34
N TYR A 53 -2.08 -3.81 -6.09
CA TYR A 53 -0.86 -4.46 -5.61
C TYR A 53 -1.20 -5.67 -4.76
N SER A 54 -0.51 -6.78 -4.99
CA SER A 54 -0.57 -7.95 -4.12
C SER A 54 -0.09 -7.61 -2.71
N VAL A 55 -0.73 -8.18 -1.71
CA VAL A 55 -0.23 -8.11 -0.33
C VAL A 55 0.82 -9.20 -0.17
N VAL A 56 2.06 -8.79 0.12
CA VAL A 56 3.25 -9.65 0.28
C VAL A 56 3.74 -9.68 1.71
#